data_AF-A0A3M2C5T5-F1
#
_entry.id   AF-A0A3M2C5T5-F1
#
_cell.length_a   1.000
_cell.length_b   1.000
_cell.length_c   1.000
_cell.angle_alpha   90.00
_cell.angle_beta   90.00
_cell.angle_gamma   90.00
#
_symmetry.space_group_name_H-M   'P 1'
#
loop_
_entity.id
_entity.type
_entity.pdbx_description
1 polymer ?
#
loop_
_entity_poly.entity_id
_entity_poly.type
_entity_poly.pdbx_seq_one_letter_code
_entity_poly.pdbx_strand_id
1 'polypeptide(L)'
;MRRGAAPVQWALTLACLLGSLVLVAWRQARALEAHAELDRLTRQISLARTELGDLARSVQYLEGRGRVLREAGERLGMRMPATDEMLFLTRDAG
;
A
#
# COMPACT_ATOMS: atom_id res chain seq x y z
N MET A 1 -4.60 -33.46 -61.90
CA MET A 1 -5.39 -32.21 -61.71
C MET A 1 -5.35 -31.82 -60.24
N ARG A 2 -4.37 -30.99 -59.81
CA ARG A 2 -4.26 -30.42 -58.45
C ARG A 2 -4.49 -28.91 -58.54
N ARG A 3 -5.75 -28.45 -58.56
CA ARG A 3 -6.07 -27.01 -58.61
C ARG A 3 -6.82 -26.47 -57.37
N GLY A 4 -7.23 -27.34 -56.44
CA GLY A 4 -7.92 -26.94 -55.20
C GLY A 4 -7.06 -26.88 -53.93
N ALA A 5 -5.78 -27.29 -53.99
CA ALA A 5 -4.95 -27.45 -52.79
C ALA A 5 -4.43 -26.12 -52.22
N ALA A 6 -4.12 -25.14 -53.07
CA ALA A 6 -3.55 -23.86 -52.65
C ALA A 6 -4.45 -23.05 -51.69
N PRO A 7 -5.75 -22.81 -51.97
CA PRO A 7 -6.59 -22.03 -51.06
C PRO A 7 -6.81 -22.72 -49.71
N VAL A 8 -6.94 -24.05 -49.69
CA VAL A 8 -7.08 -24.84 -48.45
C VAL A 8 -5.81 -24.80 -47.61
N GLN A 9 -4.63 -24.84 -48.26
CA GLN A 9 -3.35 -24.71 -47.57
C GLN A 9 -3.19 -23.32 -46.94
N TRP A 10 -3.55 -22.24 -47.65
CA TRP A 10 -3.52 -20.88 -47.09
C TRP A 10 -4.52 -20.68 -45.95
N ALA A 11 -5.71 -21.26 -46.06
CA ALA A 11 -6.69 -21.22 -44.97
C ALA A 11 -6.17 -21.94 -43.71
N LEU A 12 -5.52 -23.10 -43.87
CA LEU A 12 -4.92 -23.85 -42.77
C LEU A 12 -3.75 -23.11 -42.11
N THR A 13 -2.86 -22.51 -42.90
CA THR A 13 -1.73 -21.74 -42.35
C THR A 13 -2.23 -20.52 -41.58
N LEU A 14 -3.23 -19.80 -42.12
CA LEU A 14 -3.85 -18.68 -41.45
C LEU A 14 -4.56 -19.11 -40.16
N ALA A 15 -5.33 -20.20 -40.19
CA ALA A 15 -6.00 -20.73 -39.00
C ALA A 15 -4.99 -21.13 -37.91
N CYS A 16 -3.87 -21.75 -38.29
CA CYS A 16 -2.81 -22.11 -37.36
C CYS A 16 -2.14 -20.87 -36.75
N LEU A 17 -1.87 -19.84 -37.58
CA LEU A 17 -1.32 -18.56 -37.12
C LEU A 17 -2.25 -17.87 -36.12
N LEU A 18 -3.55 -17.79 -36.45
CA LEU A 18 -4.54 -17.17 -35.57
C LEU A 18 -4.71 -17.96 -34.28
N GLY A 19 -4.73 -19.30 -34.34
CA GLY A 19 -4.77 -20.16 -33.15
C GLY A 19 -3.58 -19.92 -32.24
N SER A 20 -2.37 -19.82 -32.81
CA SER A 20 -1.17 -19.47 -32.05
C SER A 20 -1.28 -18.09 -31.40
N LEU A 21 -1.83 -17.10 -32.11
CA LEU A 21 -1.99 -15.75 -31.59
C LEU A 21 -3.01 -15.69 -30.44
N VAL A 22 -4.15 -16.37 -30.58
CA VAL A 22 -5.18 -16.48 -29.53
C VAL A 22 -4.62 -17.14 -28.28
N LEU A 23 -3.85 -18.22 -28.43
CA LEU A 23 -3.21 -18.90 -27.31
C LEU A 23 -2.24 -17.98 -26.55
N VAL A 24 -1.43 -17.22 -27.28
CA VAL A 24 -0.49 -16.25 -26.68
C VAL A 24 -1.26 -15.12 -25.99
N ALA A 25 -2.27 -14.55 -26.63
CA ALA A 25 -3.09 -13.48 -26.05
C ALA A 25 -3.78 -13.94 -24.77
N TRP A 26 -4.31 -15.17 -24.73
CA TRP A 26 -4.91 -15.73 -23.52
C TRP A 26 -3.87 -15.90 -22.39
N ARG A 27 -2.67 -16.37 -22.71
CA ARG A 27 -1.59 -16.47 -21.72
C ARG A 27 -1.10 -15.11 -21.23
N GLN A 28 -1.05 -14.11 -22.10
CA GLN A 28 -0.71 -12.74 -21.74
C GLN A 28 -1.77 -12.10 -20.84
N ALA A 29 -3.06 -12.32 -21.12
CA ALA A 29 -4.15 -11.84 -20.27
C ALA A 29 -4.03 -12.41 -18.85
N ARG A 30 -3.78 -13.72 -18.71
CA ARG A 30 -3.55 -14.37 -17.41
C ARG A 30 -2.32 -13.81 -16.67
N ALA A 31 -1.24 -13.51 -17.38
CA ALA A 31 -0.06 -12.90 -16.79
C ALA A 31 -0.36 -11.48 -16.30
N LEU A 32 -1.12 -10.69 -17.06
CA LEU A 32 -1.53 -9.34 -16.67
C LEU A 32 -2.43 -9.36 -15.43
N GLU A 33 -3.38 -10.31 -15.34
CA GLU A 33 -4.21 -10.50 -14.14
C GLU A 33 -3.35 -10.81 -12.90
N ALA A 34 -2.38 -11.71 -13.03
CA ALA A 34 -1.48 -12.05 -11.92
C ALA A 34 -0.61 -10.85 -11.49
N HIS A 35 -0.11 -10.06 -12.45
CA HIS A 35 0.64 -8.84 -12.15
C HIS A 35 -0.23 -7.78 -11.47
N ALA A 36 -1.47 -7.60 -11.92
CA ALA A 36 -2.40 -6.66 -11.29
C ALA A 36 -2.70 -7.03 -9.83
N GLU A 37 -2.84 -8.33 -9.53
CA GLU A 37 -3.06 -8.78 -8.15
C GLU A 37 -1.81 -8.57 -7.28
N LEU A 38 -0.62 -8.84 -7.82
CA LEU A 38 0.64 -8.56 -7.12
C LEU A 38 0.81 -7.06 -6.82
N ASP A 39 0.49 -6.18 -7.76
CA ASP A 39 0.54 -4.74 -7.56
C ASP A 39 -0.45 -4.29 -6.49
N ARG A 40 -1.66 -4.85 -6.49
CA ARG A 40 -2.67 -4.59 -5.46
C ARG A 40 -2.16 -4.98 -4.08
N LEU A 41 -1.63 -6.19 -3.92
CA LEU A 41 -1.09 -6.67 -2.64
C LEU A 41 0.10 -5.82 -2.17
N THR A 42 0.99 -5.45 -3.09
CA THR A 42 2.15 -4.60 -2.78
C THR A 42 1.72 -3.24 -2.23
N ARG A 43 0.68 -2.63 -2.82
CA ARG A 43 0.12 -1.37 -2.30
C ARG A 43 -0.50 -1.54 -0.92
N GLN A 44 -1.25 -2.62 -0.69
CA GLN A 44 -1.84 -2.90 0.63
C GLN A 44 -0.76 -3.06 1.71
N ILE A 45 0.33 -3.79 1.41
CA ILE A 45 1.46 -3.94 2.33
C ILE A 45 2.12 -2.59 2.59
N SER A 46 2.29 -1.76 1.57
CA SER A 46 2.86 -0.42 1.73
C SER A 46 2.03 0.43 2.68
N LEU A 47 0.70 0.46 2.53
CA LEU A 47 -0.20 1.21 3.40
C LEU A 47 -0.14 0.70 4.84
N ALA A 48 -0.23 -0.61 5.03
CA ALA A 48 -0.15 -1.22 6.36
C ALA A 48 1.18 -0.92 7.06
N ARG A 49 2.30 -0.88 6.32
CA ARG A 49 3.60 -0.48 6.87
C ARG A 49 3.63 0.98 7.32
N THR A 50 2.99 1.87 6.56
CA THR A 50 2.85 3.27 6.96
C THR A 50 2.04 3.39 8.24
N GLU A 51 0.89 2.72 8.33
CA GLU A 51 0.04 2.71 9.53
C GLU A 51 0.79 2.19 10.76
N LEU A 52 1.58 1.11 10.60
CA LEU A 52 2.44 0.60 11.66
C LEU A 52 3.50 1.61 12.11
N GLY A 53 4.08 2.36 11.17
CA GLY A 53 5.05 3.41 11.47
C GLY A 53 4.44 4.56 12.29
N ASP A 54 3.22 4.97 11.93
CA ASP A 54 2.51 6.01 12.67
C ASP A 54 2.10 5.52 14.06
N LEU A 55 1.62 4.28 14.17
CA LEU A 55 1.30 3.67 15.46
C LEU A 55 2.54 3.58 16.37
N ALA A 56 3.69 3.15 15.83
CA ALA A 56 4.94 3.09 16.57
C ALA A 56 5.37 4.48 17.08
N ARG A 57 5.20 5.52 16.25
CA ARG A 57 5.48 6.90 16.65
C ARG A 57 4.55 7.36 17.78
N SER A 58 3.26 7.03 17.70
CA SER A 58 2.30 7.34 18.77
C SER A 58 2.63 6.63 20.08
N VAL A 59 3.01 5.35 20.02
CA VAL A 59 3.45 4.59 21.20
C VAL A 59 4.67 5.26 21.83
N GLN A 60 5.70 5.57 21.05
CA GLN A 60 6.90 6.26 21.57
C GLN A 60 6.57 7.61 22.21
N TYR A 61 5.68 8.39 21.60
CA TYR A 61 5.24 9.66 22.17
C TYR A 61 4.54 9.47 23.52
N LEU A 62 3.64 8.49 23.62
CA LEU A 62 2.90 8.20 24.85
C LEU A 62 3.81 7.65 25.96
N GLU A 63 4.74 6.77 25.64
CA GLU A 63 5.75 6.28 26.58
C GLU A 63 6.67 7.41 27.08
N GLY A 64 7.03 8.34 26.18
CA GLY A 64 7.81 9.52 26.50
C GLY A 64 7.10 10.49 27.46
N ARG A 65 5.76 10.60 27.40
CA ARG A 65 4.99 11.51 28.28
C ARG A 65 5.22 11.23 29.75
N GLY A 66 5.32 9.96 30.16
CA GLY A 66 5.57 9.61 31.57
C GLY A 66 6.91 10.16 32.06
N ARG A 67 7.96 10.06 31.23
CA ARG A 67 9.29 10.62 31.53
C ARG A 67 9.25 12.14 31.61
N VAL A 68 8.63 12.80 30.63
CA VAL A 68 8.54 14.27 30.57
C VAL A 68 7.74 14.84 31.74
N LEU A 69 6.60 14.24 32.07
CA LEU A 69 5.77 14.67 33.21
C LEU A 69 6.53 14.53 34.53
N ARG A 70 7.29 13.44 34.71
CA ARG A 70 8.11 13.25 35.89
C ARG A 70 9.22 14.29 36.00
N GLU A 71 9.98 14.52 34.92
CA GLU A 71 11.03 15.55 34.91
C GLU A 71 10.48 16.96 35.15
N ALA A 72 9.31 17.29 34.58
CA ALA A 72 8.65 18.58 34.82
C ALA A 72 8.20 18.73 36.29
N GLY A 73 7.71 17.66 36.90
CA GLY A 73 7.38 17.65 38.34
C GLY A 73 8.61 17.84 39.22
N GLU A 74 9.69 17.11 38.94
CA GLU A 74 10.92 17.16 39.73
C GLU A 74 11.66 18.50 39.59
N ARG A 75 11.74 19.05 38.38
CA ARG A 75 12.56 20.24 38.10
C ARG A 75 11.79 21.56 38.19
N LEU A 76 10.51 21.54 37.86
CA LEU A 76 9.69 22.75 37.74
C LEU A 76 8.54 22.77 38.77
N GLY A 77 8.43 21.75 39.63
CA GLY A 77 7.33 21.61 40.58
C GLY A 77 5.97 21.43 39.90
N MET A 78 5.94 21.09 38.61
CA MET A 78 4.71 21.00 37.82
C MET A 78 3.95 19.71 38.13
N ARG A 79 2.66 19.82 38.44
CA ARG A 79 1.77 18.67 38.62
C ARG A 79 0.78 18.57 37.47
N MET A 80 0.31 17.35 37.19
CA MET A 80 -0.80 17.16 36.26
C MET A 80 -2.08 17.74 36.89
N PRO A 81 -2.79 18.65 36.19
CA PRO A 81 -4.02 19.26 36.70
C PRO A 81 -5.10 18.20 36.95
N ALA A 82 -5.94 18.44 37.94
CA ALA A 82 -7.12 17.62 38.18
C ALA A 82 -8.16 17.81 37.07
N THR A 83 -9.07 16.83 36.88
CA THR A 83 -10.05 16.82 35.78
C THR A 83 -11.00 18.03 35.79
N ASP A 84 -11.11 18.71 36.91
CA ASP A 84 -11.94 19.88 37.18
C ASP A 84 -11.17 21.22 37.16
N GLU A 85 -9.85 21.22 36.97
CA GLU A 85 -9.04 22.43 36.90
C GLU A 85 -8.94 22.97 35.46
N MET A 86 -9.33 24.23 35.24
CA MET A 86 -9.20 24.92 33.96
C MET A 86 -7.89 25.73 33.91
N LEU A 87 -7.00 25.38 32.98
CA LEU A 87 -5.71 26.06 32.77
C LEU A 87 -5.80 27.10 31.65
N PHE A 88 -5.45 28.34 31.96
CA PHE A 88 -5.27 29.40 30.96
C PHE A 88 -3.81 29.45 30.51
N LEU A 89 -3.55 28.94 29.31
CA LEU A 89 -2.25 29.10 28.66
C LEU A 89 -2.24 30.45 27.93
N THR A 90 -1.60 31.45 28.53
CA THR A 90 -1.32 32.70 27.82
C THR A 90 -0.17 32.45 26.85
N ARG A 91 -0.40 32.68 25.55
CA ARG A 91 0.65 32.59 24.54
C ARG A 91 1.42 33.90 24.57
N ASP A 92 2.54 33.91 25.28
CA ASP A 92 3.48 35.00 25.15
C ASP A 92 4.23 34.83 23.83
N ALA A 93 4.07 35.81 22.93
CA ALA A 93 4.78 35.85 21.65
C ALA A 93 6.15 36.47 21.90
N GLY A 94 7.15 35.60 22.12
CA GLY A 94 8.57 35.94 22.04
C GLY A 94 9.08 35.75 20.63
#